data_AF-A0A5C7QR28-F1
#
_entry.id   AF-A0A5C7QR28-F1
#
_cell.length_a   1.000
_cell.length_b   1.000
_cell.length_c   1.000
_cell.angle_alpha   90.00
_cell.angle_beta   90.00
_cell.angle_gamma   90.00
#
_symmetry.space_group_name_H-M   'P 1'
#
loop_
_entity.id
_entity.type
_entity.pdbx_description
1 polymer ?
#
loop_
_entity_poly.entity_id
_entity_poly.type
_entity_poly.pdbx_seq_one_letter_code
_entity_poly.pdbx_strand_id
1 'polypeptide(L)' 'MERDKRERFVELGEARVRKATQMLRLIGNLSNPSNYEYTQEDAQKILSALDGELKLLRAKFQAALARRAKDDFKLG' A
#
# COMPACT_ATOMS: atom_id res chain seq x y z
N MET A 1 -26.00 5.97 15.60
CA MET A 1 -25.02 4.95 16.04
C MET A 1 -23.76 5.14 15.21
N GLU A 2 -22.71 5.66 15.81
CA GLU A 2 -21.39 5.78 15.18
C GLU A 2 -20.94 4.36 14.84
N ARG A 3 -20.98 3.96 13.56
CA ARG A 3 -20.25 2.76 13.13
C ARG A 3 -18.83 2.95 13.64
N ASP A 4 -18.36 2.03 14.49
CA ASP A 4 -17.11 2.18 15.21
C ASP A 4 -16.03 2.51 14.19
N LYS A 5 -15.35 3.65 14.35
CA LYS A 5 -14.28 4.11 13.45
C LYS A 5 -13.26 2.99 13.22
N ARG A 6 -13.09 2.11 14.22
CA ARG A 6 -12.29 0.89 14.12
C ARG A 6 -12.86 -0.12 13.14
N GLU A 7 -14.14 -0.47 13.25
CA GLU A 7 -14.82 -1.43 12.38
C GLU A 7 -14.77 -0.97 10.92
N ARG A 8 -15.08 0.30 10.66
CA ARG A 8 -14.99 0.88 9.32
C ARG A 8 -13.55 0.85 8.77
N PHE A 9 -12.54 1.05 9.63
CA PHE A 9 -11.14 0.94 9.23
C PHE A 9 -10.76 -0.50 8.88
N VAL A 10 -11.21 -1.49 9.66
CA VAL A 10 -11.00 -2.92 9.37
C VAL A 10 -11.61 -3.28 8.03
N GLU A 11 -12.91 -3.02 7.85
CA GLU A 11 -13.65 -3.37 6.65
C GLU A 11 -12.99 -2.79 5.39
N LEU A 12 -12.71 -1.49 5.40
CA LEU A 12 -12.09 -0.81 4.26
C LEU A 12 -10.64 -1.24 4.06
N GLY A 13 -9.87 -1.42 5.14
CA GLY A 13 -8.48 -1.82 5.09
C GLY A 13 -8.34 -3.19 4.45
N GLU A 14 -9.09 -4.16 4.94
CA GLU A 14 -9.10 -5.52 4.39
C GLU A 14 -9.55 -5.55 2.93
N ALA A 15 -10.65 -4.89 2.58
CA ALA A 15 -11.15 -4.88 1.22
C ALA A 15 -10.15 -4.27 0.23
N ARG A 16 -9.47 -3.19 0.62
CA ARG A 16 -8.47 -2.52 -0.21
C ARG A 16 -7.18 -3.32 -0.33
N VAL A 17 -6.70 -3.90 0.77
CA VAL A 17 -5.50 -4.76 0.76
C VAL A 17 -5.73 -5.98 -0.13
N ARG A 18 -6.89 -6.65 -0.02
CA ARG A 18 -7.24 -7.78 -0.89
C ARG A 18 -7.20 -7.41 -2.37
N LYS A 19 -7.82 -6.27 -2.75
CA LYS A 19 -7.80 -5.78 -4.13
C LYS A 19 -6.39 -5.43 -4.60
N ALA A 20 -5.60 -4.74 -3.78
CA ALA A 20 -4.22 -4.41 -4.11
C ALA A 20 -3.37 -5.66 -4.32
N THR A 21 -3.47 -6.66 -3.45
CA THR A 21 -2.77 -7.94 -3.60
C THR A 21 -3.18 -8.68 -4.87
N GLN A 22 -4.47 -8.67 -5.23
CA GLN A 22 -4.92 -9.26 -6.49
C GLN A 22 -4.32 -8.54 -7.70
N MET A 23 -4.31 -7.21 -7.71
CA MET A 23 -3.69 -6.43 -8.79
C MET A 23 -2.19 -6.68 -8.91
N LEU A 24 -1.47 -6.76 -7.78
CA LEU A 24 -0.05 -7.10 -7.78
C LEU A 24 0.22 -8.49 -8.38
N ARG A 25 -0.64 -9.48 -8.12
CA ARG A 25 -0.53 -10.81 -8.74
C ARG A 25 -0.78 -10.76 -10.24
N LEU A 26 -1.78 -10.01 -10.69
CA LEU A 26 -2.07 -9.84 -12.11
C LEU A 26 -0.91 -9.13 -12.84
N ILE A 27 -0.33 -8.10 -12.22
CA ILE A 27 0.89 -7.46 -12.75
C ILE A 27 2.05 -8.46 -12.78
N GLY A 28 2.20 -9.29 -11.74
CA GLY A 28 3.21 -10.35 -11.71
C GLY A 28 3.08 -11.34 -12.87
N ASN A 29 1.86 -11.65 -13.31
CA ASN A 29 1.65 -12.53 -14.47
C ASN A 29 2.21 -11.95 -15.78
N LEU A 30 2.41 -10.64 -15.87
CA LEU A 30 3.04 -10.00 -17.04
C LEU A 30 4.53 -10.37 -17.16
N SER A 31 5.15 -10.90 -16.11
CA SER A 31 6.54 -11.37 -16.17
C SER A 31 6.71 -12.69 -16.94
N ASN A 32 5.63 -13.25 -17.50
CA ASN A 32 5.72 -14.50 -18.25
C ASN A 32 6.13 -14.22 -19.71
N PRO A 33 7.38 -14.53 -20.12
CA PRO A 33 7.86 -14.26 -21.46
C PRO A 33 7.20 -15.15 -22.53
N SER A 34 6.51 -16.25 -22.14
CA SER A 34 5.77 -17.06 -23.11
C SER A 34 4.52 -16.36 -23.64
N ASN A 35 3.99 -15.41 -22.87
CA ASN A 35 2.72 -14.72 -23.15
C ASN A 35 2.93 -13.26 -23.54
N TYR A 36 4.07 -12.67 -23.16
CA TYR A 36 4.33 -11.25 -23.30
C TYR A 36 5.77 -10.98 -23.71
N GLU A 37 5.95 -9.95 -24.53
CA GLU A 37 7.26 -9.38 -24.83
C GLU A 37 7.37 -8.03 -24.09
N TYR A 38 8.47 -7.85 -23.38
CA TYR A 38 8.77 -6.63 -22.64
C TYR A 38 10.28 -6.46 -22.51
N THR A 39 10.71 -5.21 -22.45
CA THR A 39 12.12 -4.89 -22.23
C THR A 39 12.45 -4.85 -20.74
N GLN A 40 13.74 -4.90 -20.42
CA GLN A 40 14.20 -4.64 -19.06
C GLN A 40 13.75 -3.26 -18.54
N GLU A 41 13.68 -2.26 -19.44
CA GLU A 41 13.24 -0.91 -19.10
C GLU A 41 11.76 -0.89 -18.71
N ASP A 42 10.90 -1.64 -19.42
CA ASP A 42 9.47 -1.75 -19.10
C ASP A 42 9.27 -2.35 -17.70
N ALA A 43 9.98 -3.44 -17.40
CA ALA A 43 9.94 -4.06 -16.08
C ALA A 43 10.42 -3.10 -14.98
N GLN A 44 11.50 -2.36 -15.23
CA GLN A 44 12.03 -1.36 -14.28
C GLN A 44 11.05 -0.21 -14.03
N LYS A 45 10.36 0.28 -15.07
CA LYS A 45 9.34 1.33 -14.95
C LYS A 45 8.17 0.87 -14.07
N ILE A 46 7.68 -0.35 -14.31
CA ILE A 46 6.59 -0.94 -13.51
C ILE A 46 7.01 -1.06 -12.04
N LEU A 47 8.17 -1.66 -11.78
CA LEU A 47 8.67 -1.86 -10.41
C LEU A 47 8.91 -0.52 -9.69
N SER A 48 9.53 0.44 -10.37
CA SER A 48 9.82 1.76 -9.79
C SER A 48 8.54 2.53 -9.42
N ALA A 49 7.50 2.43 -10.25
CA ALA A 49 6.21 3.06 -9.97
C ALA A 49 5.55 2.43 -8.72
N LEU A 50 5.54 1.09 -8.62
CA LEU A 50 4.98 0.38 -7.48
C LEU A 50 5.74 0.67 -6.18
N ASP A 51 7.07 0.68 -6.23
CA ASP A 51 7.93 1.03 -5.09
C ASP A 51 7.72 2.46 -4.63
N GLY A 52 7.54 3.40 -5.56
CA GLY A 52 7.21 4.79 -5.26
C GLY A 52 5.92 4.92 -4.46
N GLU A 53 4.84 4.28 -4.92
CA GLU A 53 3.56 4.28 -4.22
C GLU A 53 3.65 3.61 -2.84
N LEU A 54 4.39 2.51 -2.71
CA LEU A 54 4.61 1.86 -1.41
C LEU A 54 5.40 2.74 -0.44
N LYS A 55 6.39 3.50 -0.92
CA LYS A 55 7.12 4.48 -0.09
C LYS A 55 6.18 5.58 0.43
N LEU A 56 5.35 6.15 -0.44
CA LEU A 56 4.37 7.16 -0.06
C LEU A 56 3.35 6.62 0.95
N LEU A 57 2.86 5.39 0.75
CA LEU A 57 1.96 4.71 1.67
C LEU A 57 2.59 4.57 3.06
N ARG A 58 3.84 4.07 3.14
CA ARG A 58 4.57 3.91 4.40
C ARG A 58 4.77 5.26 5.10
N ALA A 59 5.18 6.29 4.36
CA ALA A 59 5.38 7.63 4.91
C ALA A 59 4.10 8.19 5.57
N LYS A 60 2.93 8.00 4.92
CA LYS A 60 1.64 8.43 5.49
C LYS A 60 1.31 7.74 6.81
N PHE A 61 1.49 6.42 6.89
CA PHE A 61 1.24 5.68 8.13
C PHE A 61 2.25 6.04 9.23
N GLN A 62 3.53 6.14 8.90
CA GLN A 62 4.57 6.53 9.85
C GLN A 62 4.33 7.94 10.41
N ALA A 63 3.99 8.92 9.55
CA ALA A 63 3.67 10.27 10.00
C ALA A 63 2.44 10.29 10.92
N ALA A 64 1.40 9.51 10.62
CA ALA A 64 0.22 9.40 11.47
C ALA A 64 0.53 8.79 12.84
N LEU A 65 1.38 7.76 12.89
CA LEU A 65 1.82 7.13 14.14
C LEU A 65 2.73 8.05 14.96
N ALA A 66 3.67 8.74 14.32
CA ALA A 66 4.58 9.67 14.97
C ALA A 66 3.84 10.87 15.60
N ARG A 67 2.81 11.40 14.92
CA ARG A 67 1.97 12.47 15.49
C ARG A 67 1.28 12.03 16.77
N ARG A 68 0.71 10.82 16.77
CA ARG A 68 0.03 10.27 17.96
C ARG A 68 0.98 10.12 19.15
N ALA A 69 2.22 9.69 18.91
CA ALA A 69 3.23 9.58 19.96
C ALA A 69 3.69 10.95 20.52
N LYS A 70 3.69 12.01 19.69
CA LYS A 70 4.05 13.37 20.11
C LYS A 70 2.95 14.03 20.95
N ASP A 71 1.70 13.68 20.70
CA ASP A 71 0.53 14.18 21.43
C ASP A 71 0.39 13.55 22.84
N ASP A 72 1.16 12.49 23.15
CA ASP A 72 1.15 11.79 24.44
C ASP A 72 2.19 12.31 25.46
N PHE A 73 2.85 13.45 25.20
CA PHE A 73 3.77 14.07 26.17
C PHE A 73 3.00 14.63 27.38
N LYS A 74 3.17 13.99 28.56
CA LYS A 74 2.66 14.49 29.84
C LYS A 74 3.82 14.84 30.77
N LEU A 75 3.77 16.05 31.35
CA LEU A 75 4.72 16.56 32.35
C LEU A 75 4.36 16.14 33.79
N GLY A 76 3.56 15.07 33.94
CA GLY A 76 3.14 14.55 35.25
C GLY A 76 4.06 13.45 35.71
#